data_AF-A0A669PEP9-F1
#
_entry.id   AF-A0A669PEP9-F1
#
_cell.length_a   1.000
_cell.length_b   1.000
_cell.length_c   1.000
_cell.angle_alpha   90.00
_cell.angle_beta   90.00
_cell.angle_gamma   90.00
#
_symmetry.space_group_name_H-M   'P 1'
#
loop_
_entity.id
_entity.type
_entity.pdbx_description
1 polymer ?
#
loop_
_entity_poly.entity_id
_entity_poly.type
_entity_poly.pdbx_seq_one_letter_code
_entity_poly.pdbx_strand_id
1 'polypeptide(L)'
;SMTIKSMLLAITALLLLAFSATQQKETDFYTFKVVNIRGKLVSLEKYRGSVSLVVNVASECGFTDSHYKALQQLQKDLGPYHFNVLAFPCNQFGQQEPDTNKEIESFARKTYGASFPMFSKVAVSGAGAIPAFKYLIDSTGEEPTWNFWKYLVDPNGKVVKAWDSTVSVEEIRPHVTELVRKIILKKKDEL
;
A
#
# COMPACT_ATOMS: atom_id res chain seq x y z
N SER A 1 32.26 -35.76 36.44
CA SER A 1 30.81 -35.45 36.35
C SER A 1 30.55 -33.96 36.08
N MET A 2 31.36 -33.32 35.22
CA MET A 2 31.28 -31.87 34.94
C MET A 2 31.29 -31.56 33.43
N THR A 3 31.08 -32.58 32.61
CA THR A 3 31.21 -32.50 31.14
C THR A 3 29.86 -32.56 30.45
N ILE A 4 28.93 -33.40 30.91
CA ILE A 4 27.63 -33.60 30.25
C ILE A 4 26.66 -32.43 30.50
N LYS A 5 26.57 -31.91 31.74
CA LYS A 5 25.65 -30.80 32.08
C LYS A 5 26.05 -29.49 31.38
N SER A 6 27.34 -29.21 31.32
CA SER A 6 27.93 -28.03 30.67
C SER A 6 27.73 -28.07 29.16
N MET A 7 27.88 -29.26 28.55
CA MET A 7 27.63 -29.47 27.13
C MET A 7 26.14 -29.36 26.80
N LEU A 8 25.24 -29.84 27.67
CA LEU A 8 23.79 -29.68 27.51
C LEU A 8 23.35 -28.21 27.60
N LEU A 9 23.94 -27.44 28.53
CA LEU A 9 23.69 -25.99 28.67
C LEU A 9 24.18 -25.20 27.45
N ALA A 10 25.33 -25.58 26.89
CA ALA A 10 25.88 -24.95 25.69
C ALA A 10 25.02 -25.26 24.45
N ILE A 11 24.55 -26.51 24.31
CA ILE A 11 23.65 -26.92 23.23
C ILE A 11 22.30 -26.19 23.31
N THR A 12 21.71 -26.06 24.50
CA THR A 12 20.45 -25.33 24.68
C THR A 12 20.61 -23.84 24.42
N ALA A 13 21.71 -23.22 24.84
CA ALA A 13 22.02 -21.82 24.52
C ALA A 13 22.24 -21.62 23.01
N LEU A 14 22.91 -22.56 22.32
CA LEU A 14 23.12 -22.50 20.88
C LEU A 14 21.81 -22.69 20.09
N LEU A 15 20.92 -23.57 20.57
CA LEU A 15 19.58 -23.77 20.01
C LEU A 15 18.68 -22.54 20.21
N LEU A 16 18.76 -21.88 21.37
CA LEU A 16 18.03 -20.62 21.65
C LEU A 16 18.55 -19.47 20.77
N LEU A 17 19.86 -19.36 20.56
CA LEU A 17 20.48 -18.39 19.65
C LEU A 17 20.12 -18.64 18.18
N ALA A 18 20.04 -19.91 17.76
CA ALA A 18 19.60 -20.28 16.41
C ALA A 18 18.10 -19.99 16.18
N PHE A 19 17.26 -20.14 17.21
CA PHE A 19 15.82 -19.84 17.11
C PHE A 19 15.52 -18.35 16.95
N SER A 20 16.32 -17.47 17.56
CA SER A 20 16.22 -16.01 17.35
C SER A 20 16.67 -15.57 15.95
N ALA A 21 17.54 -16.34 15.29
CA ALA A 21 18.10 -15.99 13.98
C ALA A 21 17.18 -16.29 12.79
N THR A 22 16.03 -16.95 12.99
CA THR A 22 15.11 -17.36 11.93
C THR A 22 13.70 -16.75 12.04
N GLN A 23 13.52 -15.60 12.69
CA GLN A 23 12.31 -14.81 12.46
C GLN A 23 12.35 -14.24 11.04
N GLN A 24 11.87 -15.02 10.07
CA GLN A 24 11.57 -14.51 8.75
C GLN A 24 10.48 -13.45 8.91
N LYS A 25 10.84 -12.17 8.68
CA LYS A 25 9.88 -11.05 8.72
C LYS A 25 8.73 -11.44 7.78
N GLU A 26 7.53 -11.62 8.34
CA GLU A 26 6.36 -12.04 7.58
C GLU A 26 6.15 -11.04 6.43
N THR A 27 5.99 -11.53 5.20
CA THR A 27 5.83 -10.65 4.04
C THR A 27 4.48 -9.94 4.12
N ASP A 28 4.52 -8.62 4.09
CA ASP A 28 3.34 -7.75 4.05
C ASP A 28 3.55 -6.61 3.04
N PHE A 29 2.49 -5.86 2.73
CA PHE A 29 2.52 -4.80 1.71
C PHE A 29 3.59 -3.73 1.99
N TYR A 30 3.85 -3.39 3.24
CA TYR A 30 4.81 -2.33 3.59
C TYR A 30 6.27 -2.79 3.49
N THR A 31 6.54 -4.10 3.43
CA THR A 31 7.91 -4.61 3.23
C THR A 31 8.48 -4.34 1.83
N PHE A 32 7.63 -4.04 0.83
CA PHE A 32 8.06 -3.80 -0.53
C PHE A 32 8.77 -2.45 -0.72
N LYS A 33 9.59 -2.39 -1.78
CA LYS A 33 10.18 -1.15 -2.31
C LYS A 33 9.61 -0.89 -3.69
N VAL A 34 9.35 0.38 -3.98
CA VAL A 34 8.77 0.84 -5.25
C VAL A 34 9.46 2.12 -5.70
N VAL A 35 9.39 2.44 -6.98
CA VAL A 35 9.96 3.69 -7.51
C VAL A 35 8.89 4.78 -7.40
N ASN A 36 9.19 5.89 -6.74
CA ASN A 36 8.26 7.03 -6.67
C ASN A 36 8.12 7.71 -8.04
N ILE A 37 7.18 8.64 -8.18
CA ILE A 37 6.92 9.30 -9.47
C ILE A 37 8.11 10.13 -10.00
N ARG A 38 9.10 10.42 -9.14
CA ARG A 38 10.34 11.14 -9.49
C ARG A 38 11.53 10.22 -9.75
N GLY A 39 11.30 8.91 -9.90
CA GLY A 39 12.35 7.94 -10.25
C GLY A 39 13.21 7.46 -9.09
N LYS A 40 12.89 7.79 -7.84
CA LYS A 40 13.64 7.34 -6.67
C LYS A 40 13.03 6.06 -6.08
N LEU A 41 13.87 5.04 -5.85
CA LEU A 41 13.48 3.86 -5.09
C LEU A 41 13.17 4.25 -3.63
N VAL A 42 11.97 3.94 -3.16
CA VAL A 42 11.49 4.21 -1.81
C VAL A 42 10.93 2.93 -1.18
N SER A 43 11.08 2.80 0.14
CA SER A 43 10.43 1.73 0.89
C SER A 43 9.01 2.13 1.28
N LEU A 44 8.07 1.20 1.18
CA LEU A 44 6.70 1.37 1.67
C LEU A 44 6.61 1.27 3.21
N GLU A 45 7.68 0.82 3.87
CA GLU A 45 7.77 0.69 5.33
C GLU A 45 7.46 2.01 6.05
N LYS A 46 7.76 3.15 5.41
CA LYS A 46 7.44 4.49 5.95
C LYS A 46 5.94 4.75 6.13
N TYR A 47 5.06 3.94 5.54
CA TYR A 47 3.60 4.02 5.70
C TYR A 47 3.08 3.04 6.77
N ARG A 48 3.93 2.17 7.32
CA ARG A 48 3.55 1.26 8.41
C ARG A 48 3.06 2.06 9.62
N GLY A 49 2.03 1.55 10.29
CA GLY A 49 1.34 2.26 11.37
C GLY A 49 0.24 3.21 10.90
N SER A 50 0.06 3.37 9.59
CA SER A 50 -1.06 4.11 8.98
C SER A 50 -1.89 3.20 8.08
N VAL A 51 -3.14 3.57 7.84
CA VAL A 51 -3.99 2.93 6.83
C VAL A 51 -3.53 3.40 5.45
N SER A 52 -3.44 2.52 4.47
CA SER A 52 -3.17 2.90 3.08
C SER A 52 -4.31 2.49 2.15
N LEU A 53 -4.74 3.41 1.29
CA LEU A 53 -5.60 3.09 0.15
C LEU A 53 -4.73 3.07 -1.11
N VAL A 54 -4.45 1.87 -1.61
CA VAL A 54 -3.62 1.66 -2.80
C VAL A 54 -4.52 1.67 -4.03
N VAL A 55 -4.19 2.50 -5.03
CA VAL A 55 -5.04 2.72 -6.20
C VAL A 55 -4.20 2.70 -7.48
N ASN A 56 -4.59 1.92 -8.49
CA ASN A 56 -4.03 2.09 -9.84
C ASN A 56 -4.78 3.22 -10.55
N VAL A 57 -4.06 4.23 -11.03
CA VAL A 57 -4.67 5.44 -11.61
C VAL A 57 -4.37 5.57 -13.09
N ALA A 58 -5.19 6.38 -13.77
CA ALA A 58 -5.06 6.79 -15.16
C ALA A 58 -5.45 8.27 -15.29
N SER A 59 -4.87 9.02 -16.23
CA SER A 59 -5.21 10.44 -16.47
C SER A 59 -6.28 10.63 -17.55
N GLU A 60 -6.43 9.69 -18.48
CA GLU A 60 -7.34 9.78 -19.63
C GLU A 60 -8.50 8.77 -19.55
N CYS A 61 -8.93 8.46 -18.33
CA CYS A 61 -10.04 7.56 -18.07
C CYS A 61 -11.34 8.30 -17.74
N GLY A 62 -12.50 7.76 -18.10
CA GLY A 62 -13.81 8.33 -17.74
C GLY A 62 -14.07 8.42 -16.23
N PHE A 63 -13.33 7.67 -15.42
CA PHE A 63 -13.37 7.73 -13.95
C PHE A 63 -12.37 8.71 -13.34
N THR A 64 -11.50 9.32 -14.13
CA THR A 64 -10.41 10.17 -13.63
C THR A 64 -10.91 11.30 -12.76
N ASP A 65 -11.88 12.07 -13.26
CA ASP A 65 -12.31 13.30 -12.59
C ASP A 65 -12.96 13.04 -11.24
N SER A 66 -13.92 12.11 -11.16
CA SER A 66 -14.60 11.78 -9.91
C SER A 66 -13.64 11.13 -8.90
N HIS A 67 -12.80 10.19 -9.35
CA HIS A 67 -11.91 9.47 -8.45
C HIS A 67 -10.78 10.37 -7.92
N TYR A 68 -10.11 11.17 -8.75
CA TYR A 68 -9.04 12.05 -8.25
C TYR A 68 -9.57 13.08 -7.25
N LYS A 69 -10.74 13.69 -7.51
CA LYS A 69 -11.39 14.63 -6.59
C LYS A 69 -11.68 13.98 -5.25
N ALA A 70 -12.31 12.80 -5.26
CA ALA A 70 -12.70 12.11 -4.05
C ALA A 70 -11.51 11.54 -3.27
N LEU A 71 -10.49 10.99 -3.96
CA LEU A 71 -9.23 10.55 -3.34
C LEU A 71 -8.50 11.72 -2.69
N GLN A 72 -8.44 12.87 -3.34
CA GLN A 72 -7.82 14.06 -2.77
C GLN A 72 -8.59 14.56 -1.54
N GLN A 73 -9.92 14.56 -1.57
CA GLN A 73 -10.73 14.91 -0.42
C GLN A 73 -10.50 13.93 0.74
N LEU A 74 -10.47 12.63 0.47
CA LEU A 74 -10.17 11.61 1.48
C LEU A 74 -8.77 11.79 2.09
N GLN A 75 -7.76 12.07 1.26
CA GLN A 75 -6.40 12.37 1.72
C GLN A 75 -6.36 13.62 2.62
N LYS A 76 -7.10 14.67 2.26
CA LYS A 76 -7.19 15.91 3.04
C LYS A 76 -7.85 15.68 4.40
N ASP A 77 -8.87 14.84 4.45
CA ASP A 77 -9.67 14.63 5.67
C ASP A 77 -8.98 13.70 6.68
N LEU A 78 -8.23 12.70 6.21
CA LEU A 78 -7.70 11.63 7.07
C LEU A 78 -6.17 11.60 7.18
N GLY A 79 -5.47 12.22 6.23
CA GLY A 79 -4.01 12.24 6.20
C GLY A 79 -3.40 13.42 6.97
N PRO A 80 -2.06 13.47 7.09
CA PRO A 80 -1.10 12.44 6.67
C PRO A 80 -0.74 11.44 7.77
N TYR A 81 -1.19 11.64 9.01
CA TYR A 81 -0.66 10.91 10.16
C TYR A 81 -1.16 9.47 10.30
N HIS A 82 -2.40 9.20 9.90
CA HIS A 82 -3.04 7.89 10.08
C HIS A 82 -3.57 7.27 8.78
N PHE A 83 -3.47 8.01 7.67
CA PHE A 83 -3.97 7.57 6.38
C PHE A 83 -3.14 8.13 5.22
N ASN A 84 -2.96 7.30 4.18
CA ASN A 84 -2.34 7.69 2.92
C ASN A 84 -3.08 7.07 1.72
N VAL A 85 -3.38 7.87 0.69
CA VAL A 85 -3.62 7.35 -0.66
C VAL A 85 -2.27 7.04 -1.31
N LEU A 86 -2.11 5.87 -1.91
CA LEU A 86 -0.91 5.44 -2.60
C LEU A 86 -1.25 5.20 -4.07
N ALA A 87 -0.97 6.18 -4.93
CA ALA A 87 -1.40 6.16 -6.33
C ALA A 87 -0.31 5.61 -7.27
N PHE A 88 -0.65 4.58 -8.04
CA PHE A 88 0.22 3.90 -9.00
C PHE A 88 -0.32 4.08 -10.42
N PRO A 89 0.21 5.03 -11.21
CA PRO A 89 -0.18 5.18 -12.61
C PRO A 89 0.03 3.88 -13.40
N CYS A 90 -0.91 3.53 -14.29
CA CYS A 90 -0.84 2.30 -15.07
C CYS A 90 -1.43 2.50 -16.47
N ASN A 91 -0.69 2.05 -17.50
CA ASN A 91 -1.13 2.17 -18.90
C ASN A 91 -1.73 0.87 -19.49
N GLN A 92 -1.96 -0.16 -18.68
CA GLN A 92 -2.43 -1.46 -19.18
C GLN A 92 -3.90 -1.44 -19.61
N PHE A 93 -4.70 -0.50 -19.10
CA PHE A 93 -6.16 -0.48 -19.30
C PHE A 93 -6.55 0.66 -20.24
N GLY A 94 -6.91 0.29 -21.47
CA GLY A 94 -7.32 1.25 -22.51
C GLY A 94 -6.23 2.22 -22.96
N GLN A 95 -4.97 2.00 -22.56
CA GLN A 95 -3.85 2.93 -22.79
C GLN A 95 -4.13 4.37 -22.30
N GLN A 96 -4.83 4.50 -21.16
CA GLN A 96 -5.33 5.77 -20.62
C GLN A 96 -4.34 6.50 -19.69
N GLU A 97 -3.06 6.09 -19.69
CA GLU A 97 -1.97 6.76 -18.96
C GLU A 97 -0.71 6.78 -19.86
N PRO A 98 -0.77 7.36 -21.08
CA PRO A 98 0.31 7.28 -22.06
C PRO A 98 1.54 8.11 -21.66
N ASP A 99 1.31 9.19 -20.92
CA ASP A 99 2.28 10.23 -20.57
C ASP A 99 3.46 9.79 -19.70
N THR A 100 4.48 10.63 -19.61
CA THR A 100 5.63 10.42 -18.73
C THR A 100 5.25 10.65 -17.26
N ASN A 101 6.03 10.07 -16.33
CA ASN A 101 5.82 10.29 -14.89
C ASN A 101 5.76 11.78 -14.50
N LYS A 102 6.53 12.65 -15.17
CA LYS A 102 6.55 14.09 -14.91
C LYS A 102 5.24 14.77 -15.31
N GLU A 103 4.70 14.40 -16.47
CA GLU A 103 3.43 14.91 -16.98
C GLU A 103 2.27 14.42 -16.11
N ILE A 104 2.27 13.14 -15.74
CA ILE A 104 1.27 12.54 -14.83
C ILE A 104 1.29 13.24 -13.46
N GLU A 105 2.48 13.46 -12.87
CA GLU A 105 2.58 14.20 -11.60
C GLU A 105 2.05 15.64 -11.76
N SER A 106 2.40 16.31 -12.87
CA SER A 106 1.93 17.67 -13.14
C SER A 106 0.42 17.72 -13.32
N PHE A 107 -0.17 16.77 -14.05
CA PHE A 107 -1.61 16.66 -14.26
C PHE A 107 -2.34 16.51 -12.92
N ALA A 108 -2.00 15.49 -12.14
CA ALA A 108 -2.66 15.22 -10.87
C ALA A 108 -2.56 16.42 -9.90
N ARG A 109 -1.40 17.07 -9.84
CA ARG A 109 -1.18 18.21 -8.95
C ARG A 109 -1.87 19.49 -9.42
N LYS A 110 -1.79 19.84 -10.71
CA LYS A 110 -2.35 21.09 -11.23
C LYS A 110 -3.86 21.03 -11.38
N THR A 111 -4.39 19.89 -11.80
CA THR A 111 -5.83 19.73 -12.07
C THR A 111 -6.62 19.45 -10.79
N TYR A 112 -6.09 18.60 -9.90
CA TYR A 112 -6.82 18.12 -8.73
C TYR A 112 -6.22 18.55 -7.38
N GLY A 113 -5.07 19.23 -7.38
CA GLY A 113 -4.37 19.55 -6.14
C GLY A 113 -3.86 18.32 -5.40
N ALA A 114 -3.57 17.22 -6.12
CA ALA A 114 -3.16 15.95 -5.53
C ALA A 114 -1.97 16.12 -4.56
N SER A 115 -2.20 15.87 -3.28
CA SER A 115 -1.20 15.96 -2.21
C SER A 115 -0.71 14.60 -1.72
N PHE A 116 -1.37 13.52 -2.14
CA PHE A 116 -0.97 12.16 -1.79
C PHE A 116 0.28 11.67 -2.55
N PRO A 117 1.00 10.67 -2.01
CA PRO A 117 2.09 9.99 -2.71
C PRO A 117 1.67 9.39 -4.05
N MET A 118 2.49 9.66 -5.07
CA MET A 118 2.40 9.02 -6.39
C MET A 118 3.70 8.26 -6.69
N PHE A 119 3.55 7.15 -7.41
CA PHE A 119 4.63 6.29 -7.82
C PHE A 119 4.89 6.38 -9.33
N SER A 120 5.99 5.78 -9.78
CA SER A 120 6.24 5.65 -11.22
C SER A 120 5.14 4.81 -11.86
N LYS A 121 4.90 5.05 -13.15
CA LYS A 121 4.04 4.21 -13.97
C LYS A 121 4.52 2.76 -13.95
N VAL A 122 3.63 1.83 -13.65
CA VAL A 122 3.95 0.40 -13.46
C VAL A 122 2.89 -0.48 -14.09
N ALA A 123 3.24 -1.75 -14.30
CA ALA A 123 2.25 -2.80 -14.51
C ALA A 123 1.70 -3.27 -13.15
N VAL A 124 0.39 -3.44 -13.08
CA VAL A 124 -0.39 -3.81 -11.89
C VAL A 124 -1.12 -5.14 -12.06
N SER A 125 -1.23 -5.66 -13.29
CA SER A 125 -1.86 -6.95 -13.61
C SER A 125 -0.97 -7.83 -14.49
N GLY A 126 -1.29 -9.12 -14.53
CA GLY A 126 -0.62 -10.17 -15.28
C GLY A 126 0.78 -10.49 -14.77
N ALA A 127 1.52 -11.26 -15.57
CA ALA A 127 2.90 -11.68 -15.24
C ALA A 127 3.84 -10.48 -14.97
N GLY A 128 3.56 -9.33 -15.61
CA GLY A 128 4.31 -8.09 -15.46
C GLY A 128 4.01 -7.28 -14.20
N ALA A 129 2.97 -7.63 -13.42
CA ALA A 129 2.62 -6.91 -12.20
C ALA A 129 3.82 -6.80 -11.24
N ILE A 130 4.04 -5.62 -10.67
CA ILE A 130 5.11 -5.44 -9.67
C ILE A 130 4.85 -6.29 -8.42
N PRO A 131 5.89 -6.70 -7.66
CA PRO A 131 5.71 -7.54 -6.47
C PRO A 131 4.70 -7.01 -5.45
N ALA A 132 4.65 -5.68 -5.28
CA ALA A 132 3.67 -5.05 -4.38
C ALA A 132 2.21 -5.28 -4.83
N PHE A 133 1.93 -5.22 -6.14
CA PHE A 133 0.58 -5.50 -6.66
C PHE A 133 0.28 -7.00 -6.68
N LYS A 134 1.26 -7.85 -6.99
CA LYS A 134 1.11 -9.32 -6.86
C LYS A 134 0.67 -9.70 -5.45
N TYR A 135 1.29 -9.13 -4.42
CA TYR A 135 0.86 -9.34 -3.04
C TYR A 135 -0.59 -8.91 -2.80
N LEU A 136 -1.03 -7.77 -3.34
CA LEU A 136 -2.41 -7.32 -3.21
C LEU A 136 -3.38 -8.31 -3.83
N ILE A 137 -3.08 -8.76 -5.06
CA ILE A 137 -3.87 -9.73 -5.82
C ILE A 137 -3.93 -11.07 -5.09
N ASP A 138 -2.78 -11.62 -4.69
CA ASP A 138 -2.70 -12.90 -4.00
C ASP A 138 -3.43 -12.87 -2.65
N SER A 139 -3.42 -11.72 -1.96
CA SER A 139 -4.09 -11.55 -0.67
C SER A 139 -5.62 -11.49 -0.78
N THR A 140 -6.16 -11.01 -1.90
CA THR A 140 -7.61 -10.80 -2.05
C THR A 140 -8.27 -11.74 -3.06
N GLY A 141 -7.50 -12.35 -3.96
CA GLY A 141 -8.01 -13.05 -5.14
C GLY A 141 -8.54 -12.10 -6.23
N GLU A 142 -8.28 -10.80 -6.09
CA GLU A 142 -8.88 -9.76 -6.92
C GLU A 142 -7.81 -9.05 -7.75
N GLU A 143 -7.84 -9.25 -9.06
CA GLU A 143 -6.89 -8.65 -10.01
C GLU A 143 -7.46 -7.40 -10.69
N PRO A 144 -6.69 -6.30 -10.84
CA PRO A 144 -7.19 -5.13 -11.54
C PRO A 144 -7.53 -5.44 -13.00
N THR A 145 -8.81 -5.28 -13.34
CA THR A 145 -9.32 -5.43 -14.71
C THR A 145 -9.50 -4.09 -15.42
N TRP A 146 -9.41 -2.98 -14.68
CA TRP A 146 -9.56 -1.62 -15.21
C TRP A 146 -8.81 -0.58 -14.34
N ASN A 147 -8.87 0.70 -14.71
CA ASN A 147 -8.33 1.81 -13.93
C ASN A 147 -9.15 2.06 -12.66
N PHE A 148 -8.53 2.54 -11.59
CA PHE A 148 -9.15 2.85 -10.29
C PHE A 148 -9.69 1.66 -9.49
N TRP A 149 -9.03 0.51 -9.58
CA TRP A 149 -9.15 -0.50 -8.52
C TRP A 149 -8.50 0.00 -7.23
N LYS A 150 -9.03 -0.44 -6.10
CA LYS A 150 -8.70 0.11 -4.78
C LYS A 150 -8.46 -1.04 -3.81
N TYR A 151 -7.34 -1.02 -3.09
CA TYR A 151 -7.01 -1.98 -2.05
C TYR A 151 -6.80 -1.23 -0.74
N LEU A 152 -7.53 -1.63 0.31
CA LEU A 152 -7.37 -1.09 1.66
C LEU A 152 -6.38 -1.96 2.44
N VAL A 153 -5.29 -1.34 2.87
CA VAL A 153 -4.21 -1.96 3.63
C VAL A 153 -4.23 -1.41 5.05
N ASP A 154 -4.20 -2.30 6.03
CA ASP A 154 -4.19 -1.95 7.45
C ASP A 154 -2.81 -1.43 7.91
N PRO A 155 -2.68 -0.95 9.16
CA PRO A 155 -1.42 -0.46 9.73
C PRO A 155 -0.27 -1.47 9.77
N ASN A 156 -0.59 -2.77 9.71
CA ASN A 156 0.39 -3.85 9.75
C ASN A 156 0.79 -4.33 8.35
N GLY A 157 0.24 -3.73 7.29
CA GLY A 157 0.55 -4.07 5.91
C GLY A 157 -0.32 -5.21 5.34
N LYS A 158 -1.36 -5.65 6.05
CA LYS A 158 -2.29 -6.67 5.57
C LYS A 158 -3.41 -6.04 4.75
N VAL A 159 -3.76 -6.65 3.63
CA VAL A 159 -4.91 -6.20 2.82
C VAL A 159 -6.19 -6.67 3.50
N VAL A 160 -7.12 -5.75 3.72
CA VAL A 160 -8.39 -6.07 4.40
C VAL A 160 -9.59 -6.06 3.45
N LYS A 161 -9.50 -5.35 2.33
CA LYS A 161 -10.58 -5.26 1.35
C LYS A 161 -10.07 -4.73 0.01
N ALA A 162 -10.71 -5.14 -1.08
CA ALA A 162 -10.53 -4.59 -2.41
C ALA A 162 -11.88 -4.17 -3.01
N TRP A 163 -11.85 -3.22 -3.94
CA TRP A 163 -13.01 -2.82 -4.73
C TRP A 163 -12.60 -2.53 -6.17
N ASP A 164 -13.49 -2.91 -7.08
CA ASP A 164 -13.35 -2.60 -8.50
C ASP A 164 -13.55 -1.10 -8.79
N SER A 165 -13.41 -0.77 -10.07
CA SER A 165 -13.49 0.59 -10.60
C SER A 165 -14.85 1.25 -10.48
N THR A 166 -15.94 0.48 -10.41
CA THR A 166 -17.31 1.00 -10.37
C THR A 166 -17.72 1.49 -9.00
N VAL A 167 -17.07 1.00 -7.94
CA VAL A 167 -17.32 1.45 -6.57
C VAL A 167 -16.66 2.82 -6.35
N SER A 168 -17.48 3.78 -5.94
CA SER A 168 -17.06 5.16 -5.67
C SER A 168 -16.17 5.26 -4.43
N VAL A 169 -15.41 6.35 -4.30
CA VAL A 169 -14.55 6.57 -3.13
C VAL A 169 -15.41 6.91 -1.90
N GLU A 170 -16.56 7.53 -2.11
CA GLU A 170 -17.57 7.84 -1.12
C GLU A 170 -18.13 6.58 -0.46
N GLU A 171 -18.42 5.54 -1.25
CA GLU A 171 -18.92 4.25 -0.74
C GLU A 171 -17.88 3.51 0.10
N ILE A 172 -16.58 3.66 -0.19
CA ILE A 172 -15.52 3.00 0.59
C ILE A 172 -15.09 3.81 1.81
N ARG A 173 -15.38 5.12 1.86
CA ARG A 173 -14.96 6.03 2.94
C ARG A 173 -15.29 5.52 4.35
N PRO A 174 -16.46 4.92 4.64
CA PRO A 174 -16.74 4.37 5.96
C PRO A 174 -15.75 3.28 6.40
N HIS A 175 -15.32 2.41 5.48
CA HIS A 175 -14.33 1.37 5.76
C HIS A 175 -12.96 1.95 6.11
N VAL A 176 -12.52 2.97 5.37
CA VAL A 176 -11.26 3.67 5.63
C VAL A 176 -11.32 4.37 6.99
N THR A 177 -12.40 5.10 7.25
CA THR A 177 -12.58 5.89 8.47
C THR A 177 -12.60 5.00 9.71
N GLU A 178 -13.23 3.82 9.63
CA GLU A 178 -13.26 2.88 10.74
C GLU A 178 -11.87 2.35 11.11
N LEU A 179 -11.01 2.03 10.13
CA LEU A 179 -9.63 1.64 10.43
C LEU A 179 -8.81 2.77 11.04
N VAL A 180 -8.94 3.99 10.51
CA VAL A 180 -8.27 5.17 11.06
C VAL A 180 -8.72 5.42 12.50
N ARG A 181 -10.03 5.32 12.78
CA ARG A 181 -10.59 5.46 14.13
C ARG A 181 -10.00 4.44 15.10
N LYS A 182 -9.87 3.17 14.69
CA LYS A 182 -9.25 2.12 15.52
C LYS A 182 -7.80 2.44 15.89
N ILE A 183 -7.02 3.02 14.98
CA ILE A 183 -5.64 3.47 15.29
C ILE A 183 -5.67 4.53 16.37
N ILE A 184 -6.54 5.53 16.24
CA ILE A 184 -6.63 6.67 17.16
C ILE A 184 -7.04 6.19 18.56
N LEU A 185 -8.02 5.28 18.66
CA LEU A 185 -8.45 4.74 19.94
C LEU A 185 -7.38 3.89 20.59
N LYS A 186 -6.72 3.00 19.85
CA LYS A 186 -5.62 2.19 20.39
C LYS A 186 -4.50 3.06 20.96
N LYS A 187 -4.14 4.15 20.29
CA LYS A 187 -3.15 5.10 20.79
C LYS A 187 -3.59 5.86 22.04
N LYS A 188 -4.90 6.09 22.23
CA LYS A 188 -5.43 6.70 23.45
C LYS A 188 -5.39 5.74 24.63
N ASP A 189 -5.63 4.46 24.41
CA ASP A 189 -5.61 3.43 25.45
C ASP A 189 -4.17 3.10 25.91
N GLU A 190 -3.16 3.43 25.11
CA GLU A 190 -1.73 3.25 25.40
C GLU A 190 -1.07 4.44 26.12
N LEU A 191 -1.81 5.55 26.35
CA LEU A 191 -1.36 6.77 27.03
C LEU A 191 -1.91 6.87 28.46
#